data_AF-A0A5R9IJ81-F1
#
_entry.id   AF-A0A5R9IJ81-F1
#
_cell.length_a   1.000
_cell.length_b   1.000
_cell.length_c   1.000
_cell.angle_alpha   90.00
_cell.angle_beta   90.00
_cell.angle_gamma   90.00
#
_symmetry.space_group_name_H-M   'P 1'
#
loop_
_entity.id
_entity.type
_entity.pdbx_description
1 polymer ?
#
loop_
_entity_poly.entity_id
_entity_poly.type
_entity_poly.pdbx_seq_one_letter_code
_entity_poly.pdbx_strand_id
1 'polypeptide(L)'
;MPISINKLSKFFFVFFISFLSLGCATGLKDLAKPSYESYFMLDSEYTYDIKGGFDTDWVQGLRAGVYMLVAEDEEGLFFMGQGDSVIMLKEEYARQYRRNGSIPSYHERWRKQSHFAGGEGGLWIPKKYSNKKPQLFFVTRPPRGKTYAHNGGFGVIGGLMGNLAQEANDENPVIFYAPLSENSDLIDNLELKDGKPEYN
;
A
#
# COMPACT_ATOMS: atom_id res chain seq x y z
N MET A 1 3.79 -35.67 -37.69
CA MET A 1 2.67 -35.85 -36.73
C MET A 1 2.16 -34.48 -36.33
N PRO A 2 0.92 -34.09 -36.68
CA PRO A 2 0.36 -32.80 -36.26
C PRO A 2 0.01 -32.86 -34.77
N ILE A 3 0.63 -32.00 -33.97
CA ILE A 3 0.26 -31.82 -32.57
C ILE A 3 -1.10 -31.12 -32.55
N SER A 4 -2.10 -31.77 -31.97
CA SER A 4 -3.45 -31.21 -31.83
C SER A 4 -3.39 -29.94 -30.97
N ILE A 5 -3.73 -28.79 -31.57
CA ILE A 5 -3.75 -27.45 -30.96
C ILE A 5 -4.56 -27.43 -29.65
N ASN A 6 -5.54 -28.32 -29.50
CA ASN A 6 -6.40 -28.45 -28.32
C ASN A 6 -5.67 -29.00 -27.07
N LYS A 7 -4.52 -29.69 -27.22
CA LYS A 7 -3.73 -30.14 -26.07
C LYS A 7 -2.78 -29.07 -25.56
N LEU A 8 -2.31 -28.18 -26.44
CA LEU A 8 -1.38 -27.10 -26.07
C LEU A 8 -2.08 -25.99 -25.28
N SER A 9 -3.34 -25.65 -25.62
CA SER A 9 -4.08 -24.60 -24.89
C SER A 9 -4.47 -25.01 -23.48
N LYS A 10 -4.82 -26.30 -23.26
CA LYS A 10 -5.12 -26.82 -21.92
C LYS A 10 -3.89 -26.82 -21.01
N PHE A 11 -2.71 -27.11 -21.55
CA PHE A 11 -1.45 -27.08 -20.78
C PHE A 11 -1.07 -25.65 -20.39
N PHE A 12 -1.22 -24.69 -21.31
CA PHE A 12 -1.00 -23.27 -21.02
C PHE A 12 -1.97 -22.72 -19.98
N PHE A 13 -3.24 -23.12 -20.03
CA PHE A 13 -4.26 -22.67 -19.08
C PHE A 13 -3.99 -23.16 -17.65
N VAL A 14 -3.56 -24.42 -17.49
CA VAL A 14 -3.19 -24.96 -16.18
C VAL A 14 -1.93 -24.28 -15.64
N PHE A 15 -0.91 -24.06 -16.48
CA PHE A 15 0.31 -23.35 -16.08
C PHE A 15 0.02 -21.90 -15.66
N PHE A 16 -0.88 -21.22 -16.39
CA PHE A 16 -1.31 -19.86 -16.07
C PHE A 16 -2.08 -19.77 -14.74
N ILE A 17 -2.96 -20.74 -14.44
CA ILE A 17 -3.68 -20.81 -13.17
C ILE A 17 -2.72 -21.12 -12.00
N SER A 18 -1.75 -22.03 -12.18
CA SER A 18 -0.75 -22.33 -11.14
C SER A 18 0.19 -21.15 -10.86
N PHE A 19 0.49 -20.33 -11.88
CA PHE A 19 1.30 -19.12 -11.69
C PHE A 19 0.53 -18.04 -10.91
N LEU A 20 -0.79 -17.96 -11.08
CA LEU A 20 -1.64 -17.01 -10.34
C LEU A 20 -1.80 -17.37 -8.85
N SER A 21 -1.63 -18.63 -8.46
CA SER A 21 -1.72 -19.04 -7.04
C SER A 21 -0.45 -18.79 -6.20
N LEU A 22 0.65 -18.30 -6.81
CA LEU A 22 1.91 -18.05 -6.10
C LEU A 22 2.06 -16.62 -5.55
N GLY A 23 1.06 -15.75 -5.76
CA GLY A 23 0.99 -14.45 -5.11
C GLY A 23 0.58 -14.61 -3.65
N CYS A 24 1.52 -14.99 -2.79
CA CYS A 24 1.29 -15.03 -1.35
C CYS A 24 1.15 -13.58 -0.87
N ALA A 25 -0.06 -13.19 -0.45
CA ALA A 25 -0.24 -11.91 0.21
C ALA A 25 0.42 -11.97 1.57
N THR A 26 1.42 -11.12 1.79
CA THR A 26 2.11 -11.06 3.07
C THR A 26 1.31 -10.17 4.01
N GLY A 27 0.81 -10.76 5.11
CA GLY A 27 0.24 -9.99 6.21
C GLY A 27 1.35 -9.29 6.99
N LEU A 28 1.03 -8.16 7.64
CA LEU A 28 2.00 -7.44 8.48
C LEU A 28 2.57 -8.33 9.59
N LYS A 29 1.78 -9.28 10.10
CA LYS A 29 2.19 -10.23 11.14
C LYS A 29 3.23 -11.26 10.67
N ASP A 30 3.29 -11.49 9.35
CA ASP A 30 4.17 -12.50 8.75
C ASP A 30 5.56 -11.91 8.47
N LEU A 31 5.72 -10.59 8.63
CA LEU A 31 7.00 -9.90 8.54
C LEU A 31 7.82 -10.10 9.80
N ALA A 32 9.14 -10.05 9.66
CA ALA A 32 10.04 -10.13 10.79
C ALA A 32 9.93 -8.85 11.64
N LYS A 33 10.09 -9.02 12.96
CA LYS A 33 10.27 -7.88 13.85
C LYS A 33 11.56 -7.13 13.48
N PRO A 34 11.60 -5.80 13.63
CA PRO A 34 12.80 -5.02 13.39
C PRO A 34 13.99 -5.54 14.18
N SER A 35 15.16 -5.58 13.55
CA SER A 35 16.42 -5.93 14.20
C SER A 35 16.97 -4.81 15.10
N TYR A 36 16.47 -3.59 14.94
CA TYR A 36 16.80 -2.40 15.74
C TYR A 36 15.60 -1.44 15.78
N GLU A 37 15.63 -0.48 16.70
CA GLU A 37 14.65 0.61 16.73
C GLU A 37 15.16 1.78 15.89
N SER A 38 14.32 2.29 15.00
CA SER A 38 14.62 3.46 14.19
C SER A 38 13.34 4.19 13.80
N TYR A 39 13.48 5.46 13.46
CA TYR A 39 12.38 6.28 12.98
C TYR A 39 12.88 7.36 12.00
N PHE A 40 11.96 7.95 11.25
CA PHE A 40 12.18 9.24 10.59
C PHE A 40 11.02 10.19 10.90
N MET A 41 11.25 11.47 10.66
CA MET A 41 10.24 12.51 10.81
C MET A 41 10.03 13.22 9.48
N LEU A 42 8.77 13.47 9.15
CA LEU A 42 8.37 14.36 8.06
C LEU A 42 7.85 15.65 8.65
N ASP A 43 8.57 16.74 8.40
CA ASP A 43 8.20 18.07 8.89
C ASP A 43 6.98 18.63 8.14
N SER A 44 6.77 18.19 6.89
CA SER A 44 5.64 18.59 6.06
C SER A 44 5.02 17.39 5.34
N GLU A 45 3.77 17.55 4.90
CA GLU A 45 3.13 16.56 4.03
C GLU A 45 3.95 16.42 2.74
N TYR A 46 4.14 15.19 2.28
CA TYR A 46 4.80 14.89 1.02
C TYR A 46 3.77 14.26 0.08
N THR A 47 3.45 14.94 -1.02
CA THR A 47 2.45 14.46 -1.98
C THR A 47 2.92 14.59 -3.42
N TYR A 48 2.51 13.67 -4.27
CA TYR A 48 2.77 13.67 -5.71
C TYR A 48 1.55 13.23 -6.50
N ASP A 49 1.47 13.72 -7.74
CA ASP A 49 0.45 13.30 -8.68
C ASP A 49 0.86 12.01 -9.38
N ILE A 50 -0.10 11.10 -9.56
CA ILE A 50 0.07 9.90 -10.38
C ILE A 50 -1.16 9.72 -11.29
N LYS A 51 -0.91 9.30 -12.53
CA LYS A 51 -1.97 8.88 -13.43
C LYS A 51 -2.30 7.42 -13.13
N GLY A 52 -3.51 7.18 -12.64
CA GLY A 52 -4.05 5.84 -12.51
C GLY A 52 -4.44 5.25 -13.86
N GLY A 53 -4.97 4.02 -13.84
CA GLY A 53 -5.60 3.45 -15.03
C GLY A 53 -6.75 4.33 -15.54
N PHE A 54 -6.99 4.31 -16.85
CA PHE A 54 -8.04 5.09 -17.52
C PHE A 54 -7.94 6.61 -17.30
N ASP A 55 -6.72 7.17 -17.26
CA ASP A 55 -6.46 8.60 -17.07
C ASP A 55 -7.04 9.21 -15.80
N THR A 56 -7.33 8.36 -14.80
CA THR A 56 -7.83 8.84 -13.52
C THR A 56 -6.72 9.61 -12.81
N ASP A 57 -7.03 10.82 -12.34
CA ASP A 57 -6.10 11.62 -11.55
C ASP A 57 -6.06 11.14 -10.10
N TRP A 58 -4.85 10.86 -9.61
CA TRP A 58 -4.60 10.53 -8.22
C TRP A 58 -3.59 11.51 -7.62
N VAL A 59 -3.73 11.74 -6.32
CA VAL A 59 -2.70 12.30 -5.45
C VAL A 59 -2.36 11.22 -4.44
N GLN A 60 -1.07 10.92 -4.30
CA GLN A 60 -0.55 9.98 -3.31
C GLN A 60 0.50 10.66 -2.44
N GLY A 61 0.75 10.13 -1.25
CA GLY A 61 1.73 10.74 -0.37
C GLY A 61 1.73 10.25 1.08
N LEU A 62 2.45 10.98 1.91
CA LEU A 62 2.58 10.80 3.34
C LEU A 62 2.23 12.10 4.06
N ARG A 63 1.53 11.99 5.20
CA ARG A 63 1.34 13.12 6.10
C ARG A 63 2.62 13.45 6.85
N ALA A 64 2.73 14.71 7.27
CA ALA A 64 3.72 15.11 8.27
C ALA A 64 3.55 14.27 9.55
N GLY A 65 4.66 13.93 10.20
CA GLY A 65 4.65 13.16 11.44
C GLY A 65 5.84 12.22 11.59
N VAL A 66 5.78 11.42 12.66
CA VAL A 66 6.83 10.46 13.01
C VAL A 66 6.47 9.09 12.43
N TYR A 67 7.45 8.46 11.78
CA TYR A 67 7.33 7.14 11.18
C TYR A 67 8.30 6.18 11.84
N MET A 68 7.77 5.15 12.50
CA MET A 68 8.54 4.18 13.28
C MET A 68 8.83 2.92 12.46
N LEU A 69 10.04 2.38 12.56
CA LEU A 69 10.35 1.06 12.03
C LEU A 69 9.53 0.00 12.79
N VAL A 70 8.61 -0.67 12.10
CA VAL A 70 7.68 -1.65 12.70
C VAL A 70 7.89 -3.08 12.23
N ALA A 71 8.52 -3.26 11.07
CA ALA A 71 8.84 -4.57 10.53
C ALA A 71 10.02 -4.50 9.55
N GLU A 72 10.61 -5.65 9.24
CA GLU A 72 11.58 -5.82 8.16
C GLU A 72 11.30 -7.13 7.42
N ASP A 73 11.65 -7.18 6.14
CA ASP A 73 11.71 -8.42 5.36
C ASP A 73 13.13 -8.60 4.79
N GLU A 74 13.32 -9.56 3.89
CA GLU A 74 14.63 -9.78 3.26
C GLU A 74 15.10 -8.58 2.43
N GLU A 75 14.16 -7.83 1.84
CA GLU A 75 14.42 -6.80 0.83
C GLU A 75 14.39 -5.36 1.38
N GLY A 76 13.75 -5.10 2.52
CA GLY A 76 13.43 -3.75 2.98
C GLY A 76 12.98 -3.61 4.44
N LEU A 77 12.63 -2.38 4.77
CA LEU A 77 12.29 -1.88 6.10
C LEU A 77 10.94 -1.17 6.04
N PHE A 78 10.03 -1.47 6.96
CA PHE A 78 8.68 -0.90 7.01
C PHE A 78 8.61 0.17 8.10
N PHE A 79 8.48 1.43 7.68
CA PHE A 79 8.28 2.56 8.56
C PHE A 79 6.82 3.00 8.57
N MET A 80 6.14 2.87 9.71
CA MET A 80 4.72 3.18 9.87
C MET A 80 4.51 4.48 10.62
N GLY A 81 3.67 5.36 10.06
CA GLY A 81 3.21 6.57 10.71
C GLY A 81 1.99 6.32 11.60
N GLN A 82 1.70 7.25 12.51
CA GLN A 82 0.53 7.16 13.37
C GLN A 82 -0.76 7.52 12.63
N GLY A 83 -1.81 6.71 12.81
CA GLY A 83 -3.16 7.03 12.35
C GLY A 83 -3.27 7.17 10.82
N ASP A 84 -3.89 8.26 10.36
CA ASP A 84 -4.15 8.53 8.93
C ASP A 84 -2.90 9.02 8.17
N SER A 85 -1.82 8.24 8.17
CA SER A 85 -0.48 8.65 7.70
C SER A 85 -0.31 8.62 6.17
N VAL A 86 -0.99 7.71 5.46
CA VAL A 86 -0.88 7.56 4.00
C VAL A 86 -2.01 8.29 3.29
N ILE A 87 -1.65 9.14 2.35
CA ILE A 87 -2.56 9.94 1.54
C ILE A 87 -2.80 9.19 0.23
N MET A 88 -4.06 8.88 -0.08
CA MET A 88 -4.49 8.47 -1.41
C MET A 88 -5.81 9.15 -1.75
N LEU A 89 -5.79 10.02 -2.74
CA LEU A 89 -6.93 10.80 -3.20
C LEU A 89 -7.17 10.53 -4.68
N LYS A 90 -8.39 10.12 -5.03
CA LYS A 90 -8.82 10.00 -6.43
C LYS A 90 -9.73 11.15 -6.84
N GLU A 91 -9.73 11.46 -8.14
CA GLU A 91 -10.74 12.26 -8.83
C GLU A 91 -11.12 13.57 -8.13
N GLU A 92 -12.34 13.68 -7.57
CA GLU A 92 -12.87 14.88 -6.94
C GLU A 92 -12.02 15.34 -5.75
N TYR A 93 -11.49 14.40 -4.97
CA TYR A 93 -10.66 14.71 -3.81
C TYR A 93 -9.24 15.11 -4.21
N ALA A 94 -8.68 14.49 -5.26
CA ALA A 94 -7.43 14.93 -5.85
C ALA A 94 -7.56 16.38 -6.36
N ARG A 95 -8.66 16.70 -7.07
CA ARG A 95 -8.96 18.06 -7.54
C ARG A 95 -9.17 19.03 -6.37
N GLN A 96 -9.86 18.62 -5.31
CA GLN A 96 -10.08 19.44 -4.13
C GLN A 96 -8.75 19.75 -3.44
N TYR A 97 -7.93 18.75 -3.16
CA TYR A 97 -6.61 18.94 -2.55
C TYR A 97 -5.74 19.89 -3.34
N ARG A 98 -5.65 19.74 -4.68
CA ARG A 98 -4.90 20.68 -5.51
C ARG A 98 -5.42 22.12 -5.45
N ARG A 99 -6.72 22.32 -5.18
CA ARG A 99 -7.32 23.65 -5.08
C ARG A 99 -7.07 24.32 -3.73
N ASN A 100 -7.07 23.57 -2.64
CA ASN A 100 -7.12 24.16 -1.29
C ASN A 100 -6.21 23.49 -0.25
N GLY A 101 -5.39 22.52 -0.63
CA GLY A 101 -4.52 21.74 0.26
C GLY A 101 -5.27 20.86 1.27
N SER A 102 -6.60 20.75 1.17
CA SER A 102 -7.39 20.02 2.17
C SER A 102 -7.41 18.52 1.86
N ILE A 103 -7.06 17.71 2.87
CA ILE A 103 -7.20 16.26 2.85
C ILE A 103 -8.46 15.91 3.64
N PRO A 104 -9.51 15.37 3.01
CA PRO A 104 -10.73 14.96 3.71
C PRO A 104 -10.41 13.92 4.78
N SER A 105 -11.27 13.78 5.80
CA SER A 105 -11.07 12.78 6.84
C SER A 105 -11.04 11.35 6.28
N TYR A 106 -10.31 10.43 6.91
CA TYR A 106 -10.28 9.01 6.52
C TYR A 106 -11.69 8.43 6.32
N HIS A 107 -12.62 8.74 7.22
CA HIS A 107 -13.98 8.21 7.18
C HIS A 107 -14.78 8.71 5.96
N GLU A 108 -14.52 9.94 5.51
CA GLU A 108 -15.11 10.53 4.31
C GLU A 108 -14.51 9.91 3.04
N ARG A 109 -13.19 9.74 3.00
CA ARG A 109 -12.50 9.10 1.88
C ARG A 109 -12.91 7.64 1.73
N TRP A 110 -12.93 6.87 2.81
CA TRP A 110 -13.34 5.47 2.80
C TRP A 110 -14.75 5.26 2.23
N ARG A 111 -15.71 6.12 2.59
CA ARG A 111 -17.10 6.00 2.09
C ARG A 111 -17.24 6.18 0.58
N LYS A 112 -16.38 6.98 -0.06
CA LYS A 112 -16.48 7.31 -1.49
C LYS A 112 -15.39 6.65 -2.35
N GLN A 113 -14.22 6.38 -1.77
CA GLN A 113 -13.06 5.81 -2.45
C GLN A 113 -12.86 4.31 -2.16
N SER A 114 -13.62 3.74 -1.21
CA SER A 114 -13.51 2.36 -0.77
C SER A 114 -12.08 2.03 -0.30
N HIS A 115 -11.56 0.86 -0.68
CA HIS A 115 -10.29 0.30 -0.20
C HIS A 115 -9.02 1.09 -0.56
N PHE A 116 -9.12 2.12 -1.41
CA PHE A 116 -7.98 2.93 -1.86
C PHE A 116 -7.95 4.33 -1.23
N ALA A 117 -8.52 4.48 -0.04
CA ALA A 117 -8.61 5.77 0.67
C ALA A 117 -7.31 6.18 1.40
N GLY A 118 -6.24 5.40 1.29
CA GLY A 118 -5.06 5.52 2.15
C GLY A 118 -5.40 5.10 3.57
N GLY A 119 -4.88 5.82 4.58
CA GLY A 119 -5.13 5.53 5.99
C GLY A 119 -3.87 5.17 6.74
N GLU A 120 -3.95 4.15 7.58
CA GLU A 120 -2.78 3.65 8.31
C GLU A 120 -1.77 3.02 7.36
N GLY A 121 -0.49 3.27 7.63
CA GLY A 121 0.60 2.76 6.80
C GLY A 121 1.85 3.62 6.92
N GLY A 122 2.64 3.61 5.86
CA GLY A 122 3.78 4.49 5.73
C GLY A 122 4.64 4.14 4.54
N LEU A 123 5.93 3.99 4.79
CA LEU A 123 6.94 3.86 3.75
C LEU A 123 7.73 2.56 3.92
N TRP A 124 7.80 1.79 2.85
CA TRP A 124 8.72 0.69 2.71
C TRP A 124 9.99 1.19 2.03
N ILE A 125 11.12 1.06 2.72
CA ILE A 125 12.43 1.49 2.24
C ILE A 125 13.26 0.24 1.91
N PRO A 126 13.67 0.03 0.65
CA PRO A 126 14.53 -1.08 0.26
C PRO A 126 15.89 -0.98 0.97
N LYS A 127 16.43 -2.13 1.38
CA LYS A 127 17.80 -2.22 1.87
C LYS A 127 18.76 -1.85 0.74
N LYS A 128 19.95 -1.36 1.09
CA LYS A 128 20.98 -0.88 0.15
C LYS A 128 21.29 -1.82 -1.02
N TYR A 129 21.15 -3.13 -0.83
CA TYR A 129 21.46 -4.15 -1.84
C TYR A 129 20.24 -4.61 -2.65
N SER A 130 19.04 -4.14 -2.31
CA SER A 130 17.82 -4.42 -3.04
C SER A 130 17.75 -3.55 -4.30
N ASN A 131 17.29 -4.13 -5.41
CA ASN A 131 17.07 -3.42 -6.67
C ASN A 131 15.66 -2.81 -6.77
N LYS A 132 14.88 -2.91 -5.69
CA LYS A 132 13.52 -2.41 -5.62
C LYS A 132 13.53 -0.90 -5.38
N LYS A 133 12.44 -0.25 -5.77
CA LYS A 133 12.21 1.16 -5.46
C LYS A 133 11.46 1.28 -4.12
N PRO A 134 11.67 2.36 -3.36
CA PRO A 134 10.83 2.70 -2.21
C PRO A 134 9.34 2.75 -2.58
N GLN A 135 8.48 2.32 -1.65
CA GLN A 135 7.03 2.20 -1.90
C GLN A 135 6.24 2.70 -0.70
N LEU A 136 5.13 3.38 -0.97
CA LEU A 136 4.11 3.56 0.05
C LEU A 136 3.49 2.20 0.35
N PHE A 137 3.18 1.96 1.61
CA PHE A 137 2.36 0.82 2.00
C PHE A 137 1.22 1.28 2.88
N PHE A 138 0.05 0.68 2.72
CA PHE A 138 -1.09 0.95 3.59
C PHE A 138 -1.73 -0.34 4.09
N VAL A 139 -2.27 -0.24 5.29
CA VAL A 139 -2.80 -1.33 6.10
C VAL A 139 -4.31 -1.27 6.00
N THR A 140 -4.92 -2.29 5.41
CA THR A 140 -6.38 -2.38 5.41
C THR A 140 -6.81 -3.27 6.57
N ARG A 141 -7.69 -2.72 7.42
CA ARG A 141 -8.43 -3.48 8.42
C ARG A 141 -9.90 -3.49 8.03
N PRO A 142 -10.59 -4.64 8.07
CA PRO A 142 -12.03 -4.62 7.97
C PRO A 142 -12.62 -3.73 9.08
N PRO A 143 -13.72 -3.01 8.83
CA PRO A 143 -14.43 -2.31 9.89
C PRO A 143 -14.81 -3.32 11.00
N ARG A 144 -14.51 -3.00 12.27
CA ARG A 144 -14.82 -3.87 13.41
C ARG A 144 -16.25 -4.43 13.33
N GLY A 145 -16.37 -5.76 13.39
CA GLY A 145 -17.65 -6.47 13.34
C GLY A 145 -18.29 -6.61 11.96
N LYS A 146 -17.58 -6.32 10.86
CA LYS A 146 -18.05 -6.53 9.49
C LYS A 146 -17.02 -7.27 8.65
N THR A 147 -17.37 -8.44 8.14
CA THR A 147 -16.71 -9.03 6.97
C THR A 147 -16.97 -8.13 5.76
N TYR A 148 -16.01 -7.99 4.84
CA TYR A 148 -16.20 -7.24 3.61
C TYR A 148 -17.32 -7.89 2.76
N ALA A 149 -18.56 -7.42 2.94
CA ALA A 149 -19.68 -7.84 2.11
C ALA A 149 -19.55 -7.20 0.73
N HIS A 150 -19.26 -8.04 -0.25
CA HIS A 150 -18.97 -7.68 -1.63
C HIS A 150 -20.26 -7.22 -2.33
N ASN A 151 -20.47 -5.91 -2.49
CA ASN A 151 -21.52 -5.34 -3.36
C ASN A 151 -20.99 -4.20 -4.23
N GLY A 152 -19.69 -4.17 -4.54
CA GLY A 152 -19.07 -3.15 -5.39
C GLY A 152 -18.33 -3.76 -6.56
N GLY A 153 -18.86 -3.61 -7.77
CA GLY A 153 -18.35 -4.18 -9.01
C GLY A 153 -17.02 -3.60 -9.46
N PHE A 154 -15.92 -4.18 -8.99
CA PHE A 154 -14.65 -4.12 -9.67
C PHE A 154 -14.41 -5.48 -10.33
N GLY A 155 -14.03 -5.49 -11.61
CA GLY A 155 -13.80 -6.70 -12.41
C GLY A 155 -12.71 -7.62 -11.83
N VAL A 156 -12.08 -8.46 -12.67
CA VAL A 156 -11.15 -9.55 -12.26
C VAL A 156 -10.11 -9.15 -11.17
N ILE A 157 -9.62 -7.90 -11.15
CA ILE A 157 -8.70 -7.38 -10.11
C ILE A 157 -9.39 -7.19 -8.73
N GLY A 158 -10.67 -6.80 -8.71
CA GLY A 158 -11.49 -6.70 -7.50
C GLY A 158 -11.78 -8.06 -6.85
N GLY A 159 -11.85 -9.14 -7.63
CA GLY A 159 -12.01 -10.50 -7.11
C GLY A 159 -10.75 -11.01 -6.39
N LEU A 160 -9.57 -10.72 -6.93
CA LEU A 160 -8.30 -11.11 -6.29
C LEU A 160 -8.05 -10.30 -5.01
N MET A 161 -8.27 -8.98 -5.03
CA MET A 161 -8.16 -8.16 -3.82
C MET A 161 -9.26 -8.44 -2.80
N GLY A 162 -10.45 -8.86 -3.25
CA GLY A 162 -11.55 -9.27 -2.37
C GLY A 162 -11.20 -10.48 -1.50
N ASN A 163 -10.56 -11.50 -2.08
CA ASN A 163 -10.12 -12.69 -1.33
C ASN A 163 -9.03 -12.34 -0.31
N LEU A 164 -8.07 -11.49 -0.67
CA LEU A 164 -7.03 -11.04 0.27
C LEU A 164 -7.63 -10.18 1.40
N ALA A 165 -8.54 -9.27 1.08
CA ALA A 165 -9.26 -8.48 2.07
C ALA A 165 -10.14 -9.37 2.98
N GLN A 166 -10.59 -10.54 2.51
CA GLN A 166 -11.39 -11.48 3.29
C GLN A 166 -10.58 -12.22 4.36
N GLU A 167 -9.27 -12.40 4.14
CA GLU A 167 -8.33 -12.92 5.14
C GLU A 167 -7.85 -11.83 6.12
N ALA A 168 -8.02 -10.55 5.75
CA ALA A 168 -7.69 -9.43 6.60
C ALA A 168 -8.59 -9.40 7.83
N ASN A 169 -8.01 -9.32 9.03
CA ASN A 169 -8.71 -9.07 10.28
C ASN A 169 -7.85 -8.20 11.20
N ASP A 170 -8.37 -7.85 12.39
CA ASP A 170 -7.66 -6.99 13.33
C ASP A 170 -6.30 -7.58 13.77
N GLU A 171 -6.15 -8.92 13.74
CA GLU A 171 -4.91 -9.63 14.08
C GLU A 171 -3.99 -9.89 12.87
N ASN A 172 -4.52 -9.75 11.65
CA ASN A 172 -3.79 -9.99 10.41
C ASN A 172 -4.18 -8.97 9.34
N PRO A 173 -3.68 -7.73 9.41
CA PRO A 173 -3.98 -6.77 8.37
C PRO A 173 -3.14 -7.06 7.11
N VAL A 174 -3.76 -6.81 5.96
CA VAL A 174 -3.11 -6.96 4.65
C VAL A 174 -2.43 -5.66 4.26
N ILE A 175 -1.20 -5.78 3.77
CA ILE A 175 -0.40 -4.69 3.25
C ILE A 175 -0.64 -4.56 1.75
N PHE A 176 -0.94 -3.34 1.32
CA PHE A 176 -0.98 -2.98 -0.09
C PHE A 176 0.15 -2.00 -0.38
N TYR A 177 0.79 -2.17 -1.52
CA TYR A 177 1.88 -1.31 -1.98
C TYR A 177 1.39 -0.34 -3.04
N ALA A 178 1.85 0.91 -2.97
CA ALA A 178 1.72 1.89 -4.02
C ALA A 178 3.12 2.43 -4.38
N PRO A 179 3.46 2.51 -5.67
CA PRO A 179 4.78 3.00 -6.07
C PRO A 179 4.94 4.48 -5.70
N LEU A 180 6.10 4.85 -5.18
CA LEU A 180 6.51 6.25 -5.12
C LEU A 180 6.78 6.80 -6.52
N SER A 181 6.62 8.12 -6.68
CA SER A 181 7.02 8.81 -7.90
C SER A 181 8.48 8.49 -8.25
N GLU A 182 8.77 8.29 -9.54
CA GLU A 182 10.14 7.99 -9.98
C GLU A 182 11.12 9.14 -9.68
N ASN A 183 10.61 10.36 -9.49
CA ASN A 183 11.36 11.55 -9.15
C ASN A 183 11.22 11.94 -7.66
N SER A 184 10.96 10.96 -6.80
CA SER A 184 10.73 11.20 -5.38
C SER A 184 12.03 11.50 -4.64
N ASP A 185 12.33 12.78 -4.44
CA ASP A 185 13.42 13.29 -3.59
C ASP A 185 13.22 12.99 -2.10
N LEU A 186 12.02 12.56 -1.70
CA LEU A 186 11.69 12.16 -0.34
C LEU A 186 12.81 11.33 0.29
N ILE A 187 13.23 10.28 -0.41
CA ILE A 187 14.14 9.25 0.12
C ILE A 187 15.55 9.78 0.33
N ASP A 188 16.01 10.64 -0.58
CA ASP A 188 17.32 11.26 -0.50
C ASP A 188 17.42 12.25 0.67
N ASN A 189 16.27 12.76 1.14
CA ASN A 189 16.17 13.71 2.24
C ASN A 189 15.71 13.08 3.56
N LEU A 190 15.47 11.76 3.61
CA LEU A 190 15.09 11.09 4.86
C LEU A 190 16.30 10.93 5.78
N GLU A 191 16.24 11.61 6.92
CA GLU A 191 17.16 11.36 8.02
C GLU A 191 16.61 10.24 8.91
N LEU A 192 17.17 9.04 8.78
CA LEU A 192 16.89 7.93 9.70
C LEU A 192 17.60 8.19 11.03
N LYS A 193 16.85 8.07 12.13
CA LYS A 193 17.31 8.26 13.50
C LYS A 193 17.25 6.93 14.24
N ASP A 194 18.25 6.67 15.07
CA ASP A 194 18.30 5.47 15.91
C ASP A 194 17.45 5.64 17.18
N GLY A 195 16.85 4.56 17.65
CA GLY A 195 16.08 4.51 18.90
C GLY A 195 14.61 4.93 18.75
N LYS A 196 14.05 5.50 19.82
CA LYS A 196 12.67 5.97 19.88
C LYS A 196 12.62 7.50 19.79
N PRO A 197 11.55 8.08 19.21
CA PRO A 197 11.34 9.52 19.23
C PRO A 197 11.19 10.00 20.68
N GLU A 198 11.86 11.10 21.01
CA GLU A 198 11.65 11.82 22.27
C GLU A 198 10.43 12.74 22.12
N TYR A 199 9.36 12.44 22.86
CA TYR A 199 8.19 13.31 22.93
C TYR A 199 8.41 14.31 24.06
N ASN A 200 8.72 15.56 23.70
CA ASN A 200 8.76 16.69 24.65
C ASN A 200 7.35 17.18 24.98
#